data_AF-A0A1G7CAD8-F1
#
_entry.id   AF-A0A1G7CAD8-F1
#
_cell.length_a   1.000
_cell.length_b   1.000
_cell.length_c   1.000
_cell.angle_alpha   90.00
_cell.angle_beta   90.00
_cell.angle_gamma   90.00
#
_symmetry.space_group_name_H-M   'P 1'
#
loop_
_entity.id
_entity.type
_entity.pdbx_description
1 polymer ?
#
loop_
_entity_poly.entity_id
_entity_poly.type
_entity_poly.pdbx_seq_one_letter_code
_entity_poly.pdbx_strand_id
1 'polypeptide(L)'
;MPRPLWTGAISFGLVTIPVKIVSATKDHDVHFHRVHLEDMGRVRTRKICDLDGEVVSQEEIGKGYEIAPDQTVPVTDDELRQMPLPTAKAIEIAAFVDAGTVDPVRISDSYYLAADGQVAAKPYTLLRKALERSSKVAVAKFAWHGRERLGLLRIKEGALVLHSMKWPDEIRDPRSWPRARSRSARRRSDKPCSWRRG
;
A
#
# COMPACT_ATOMS: atom_id res chain seq x y z
N MET A 1 11.30 8.13 20.74
CA MET A 1 10.48 7.31 19.82
C MET A 1 10.23 8.12 18.54
N PRO A 2 10.15 7.49 17.37
CA PRO A 2 9.79 8.21 16.14
C PRO A 2 8.39 8.83 16.26
N ARG A 3 8.15 9.95 15.58
CA ARG A 3 6.85 10.64 15.62
C ARG A 3 5.76 9.69 15.09
N PRO A 4 4.66 9.49 15.82
CA PRO A 4 3.56 8.68 15.32
C PRO A 4 2.95 9.35 14.09
N LEU A 5 2.71 8.54 13.06
CA LEU A 5 2.03 8.97 11.83
C LEU A 5 0.52 9.06 12.05
N TRP A 6 -0.02 8.21 12.94
CA TRP A 6 -1.44 8.11 13.23
C TRP A 6 -1.66 7.51 14.62
N THR A 7 -2.78 7.89 15.24
CA THR A 7 -3.23 7.39 16.53
C THR A 7 -4.66 6.88 16.38
N GLY A 8 -4.95 5.70 16.91
CA GLY A 8 -6.27 5.11 16.90
C GLY A 8 -6.31 3.86 17.77
N ALA A 9 -7.13 2.88 17.41
CA ALA A 9 -7.24 1.64 18.18
C ALA A 9 -7.32 0.40 17.29
N ILE A 10 -6.81 -0.74 17.78
CA ILE A 10 -7.14 -2.05 17.23
C ILE A 10 -8.46 -2.50 17.86
N SER A 11 -9.43 -2.92 17.06
CA SER A 11 -10.71 -3.46 17.52
C SER A 11 -10.92 -4.89 17.03
N PHE A 12 -11.45 -5.76 17.89
CA PHE A 12 -11.94 -7.07 17.51
C PHE A 12 -13.00 -7.55 18.52
N GLY A 13 -14.23 -7.78 18.04
CA GLY A 13 -15.37 -8.05 18.91
C GLY A 13 -15.59 -6.91 19.91
N LEU A 14 -15.38 -7.19 21.20
CA LEU A 14 -15.54 -6.23 22.30
C LEU A 14 -14.21 -5.64 22.82
N VAL A 15 -13.08 -6.04 22.24
CA VAL A 15 -11.76 -5.60 22.68
C VAL A 15 -11.32 -4.41 21.84
N THR A 16 -10.96 -3.31 22.52
CA THR A 16 -10.41 -2.10 21.90
C THR A 16 -9.06 -1.79 22.54
N ILE A 17 -8.01 -1.68 21.73
CA ILE A 17 -6.63 -1.47 22.18
C ILE A 17 -6.09 -0.19 21.56
N PRO A 18 -5.94 0.90 22.33
CA PRO A 18 -5.31 2.13 21.83
C PRO A 18 -3.89 1.87 21.34
N VAL A 19 -3.57 2.36 20.13
CA VAL A 19 -2.26 2.20 19.49
C VAL A 19 -1.83 3.44 18.72
N LYS A 20 -0.52 3.56 18.54
CA LYS A 20 0.15 4.52 17.68
C LYS A 20 0.83 3.79 16.52
N ILE A 21 0.62 4.29 15.30
CA ILE A 21 1.27 3.81 14.08
C ILE A 21 2.56 4.61 13.87
N VAL A 22 3.64 3.89 13.60
CA VAL A 22 4.96 4.45 13.28
C VAL A 22 5.49 3.76 12.02
N SER A 23 6.17 4.50 11.13
CA SER A 23 6.80 3.88 9.94
C SER A 23 7.77 2.78 10.36
N ALA A 24 7.68 1.60 9.72
CA ALA A 24 8.66 0.54 9.90
C ALA A 24 9.86 0.67 8.96
N THR A 25 9.75 1.53 7.95
CA THR A 25 10.78 1.79 6.95
C THR A 25 11.32 3.21 7.08
N LYS A 26 12.56 3.41 6.64
CA LYS A 26 13.14 4.73 6.40
C LYS A 26 13.42 4.84 4.92
N ASP A 27 13.01 5.97 4.35
CA ASP A 27 13.39 6.31 2.99
C ASP A 27 14.88 6.69 2.97
N HIS A 28 15.61 6.11 2.02
CA HIS A 28 17.03 6.36 1.79
C HIS A 28 17.28 6.89 0.37
N ASP A 29 16.23 7.24 -0.37
CA ASP A 29 16.34 7.73 -1.72
C ASP A 29 16.97 9.12 -1.76
N VAL A 30 17.82 9.33 -2.76
CA VAL A 30 18.42 10.64 -3.02
C VAL A 30 17.39 11.49 -3.78
N HIS A 31 16.88 12.52 -3.12
CA HIS A 31 15.97 13.46 -3.76
C HIS A 31 16.73 14.49 -4.60
N PHE A 32 16.48 14.48 -5.90
CA PHE A 32 16.98 15.52 -6.82
C PHE A 32 15.95 16.65 -6.92
N HIS A 33 16.44 17.89 -6.99
CA HIS A 33 15.60 19.02 -7.37
C HIS A 33 15.83 19.35 -8.84
N ARG A 34 14.78 19.86 -9.50
CA ARG A 34 14.87 20.26 -10.91
C ARG A 34 15.67 21.56 -11.03
N VAL A 35 16.69 21.53 -11.87
CA VAL A 35 17.54 22.67 -12.21
C VAL A 35 17.51 22.92 -13.70
N HIS A 36 17.63 24.19 -14.08
CA HIS A 36 17.88 24.56 -15.46
C HIS A 36 19.35 24.25 -15.75
N LEU A 37 19.62 23.42 -16.77
CA LEU A 37 20.95 22.82 -16.97
C LEU A 37 22.03 23.84 -17.36
N GLU A 38 21.65 25.01 -17.89
CA GLU A 38 22.57 26.04 -18.33
C GLU A 38 23.10 26.91 -17.18
N ASP A 39 22.23 27.29 -16.24
CA ASP A 39 22.54 28.22 -15.15
C ASP A 39 22.44 27.59 -13.75
N MET A 40 22.07 26.31 -13.67
CA MET A 40 21.79 25.56 -12.44
C MET A 40 20.70 26.19 -11.55
N GLY A 41 19.90 27.09 -12.11
CA GLY A 41 18.81 27.79 -11.45
C GLY A 41 17.66 26.85 -11.11
N ARG A 42 16.97 27.12 -9.99
CA ARG A 42 15.86 26.27 -9.52
C ARG A 42 14.63 26.42 -10.41
N VAL A 43 14.16 25.32 -11.00
CA VAL A 43 12.97 25.33 -11.86
C VAL A 43 11.70 25.32 -11.01
N ARG A 44 10.81 26.28 -11.24
CA ARG A 44 9.46 26.31 -10.65
C ARG A 44 8.44 25.69 -11.61
N THR A 45 7.45 25.00 -11.06
CA THR A 45 6.31 24.47 -11.82
C THR A 45 5.12 25.40 -11.58
N ARG A 46 4.40 25.77 -12.64
CA ARG A 46 3.10 26.45 -12.56
C ARG A 46 2.03 25.49 -13.05
N LYS A 47 0.85 25.57 -12.46
CA LYS A 47 -0.33 24.81 -12.88
C LYS A 47 -1.21 25.77 -13.67
N ILE A 48 -1.67 25.34 -14.83
CA ILE A 48 -2.44 26.17 -15.76
C ILE A 48 -3.73 25.40 -16.06
N CYS A 49 -4.88 26.08 -15.97
CA CYS A 49 -6.16 25.49 -16.33
C CYS A 49 -6.29 25.39 -17.86
N ASP A 50 -6.75 24.23 -18.34
CA ASP A 50 -6.82 23.95 -19.78
C ASP A 50 -7.94 24.72 -20.50
N LEU A 51 -8.97 25.13 -19.75
CA LEU A 51 -10.16 25.81 -20.29
C LEU A 51 -9.93 27.31 -20.51
N ASP A 52 -9.25 27.97 -19.58
CA ASP A 52 -9.08 29.44 -19.58
C ASP A 52 -7.61 29.87 -19.74
N GLY A 53 -6.64 28.96 -19.61
CA GLY A 53 -5.22 29.27 -19.71
C GLY A 53 -4.65 30.01 -18.50
N GLU A 54 -5.42 30.16 -17.42
CA GLU A 54 -5.01 30.90 -16.23
C GLU A 54 -4.12 30.08 -15.31
N VAL A 55 -3.17 30.75 -14.66
CA VAL A 55 -2.30 30.12 -13.65
C VAL A 55 -3.10 29.93 -12.37
N VAL A 56 -3.35 28.69 -12.00
CA VAL A 56 -4.13 28.33 -10.81
C VAL A 56 -3.23 27.97 -9.62
N SER A 57 -3.65 28.39 -8.44
CA SER A 57 -3.03 28.03 -7.16
C SER A 57 -3.45 26.63 -6.70
N GLN A 58 -2.79 26.09 -5.67
CA GLN A 58 -3.16 24.78 -5.12
C GLN A 58 -4.57 24.77 -4.49
N GLU A 59 -5.03 25.91 -3.98
CA GLU A 59 -6.30 26.07 -3.28
C GLU A 59 -7.49 26.04 -4.25
N GLU A 60 -7.26 26.44 -5.50
CA GLU A 60 -8.26 26.43 -6.59
C GLU A 60 -8.37 25.06 -7.27
N ILE A 61 -7.55 24.07 -6.89
CA ILE A 61 -7.50 22.75 -7.52
C ILE A 61 -8.16 21.70 -6.63
N GLY A 62 -9.37 21.28 -7.04
CA GLY A 62 -10.08 20.14 -6.47
C GLY A 62 -9.84 18.83 -7.20
N LYS A 63 -10.58 17.78 -6.82
CA LYS A 63 -10.66 16.53 -7.58
C LYS A 63 -11.93 16.55 -8.42
N GLY A 64 -11.88 16.07 -9.65
CA GLY A 64 -13.06 15.82 -10.47
C GLY A 64 -13.26 14.32 -10.68
N TYR A 65 -14.51 13.86 -10.65
CA TYR A 65 -14.87 12.49 -11.02
C TYR A 65 -15.71 12.49 -12.30
N GLU A 66 -15.22 11.82 -13.34
CA GLU A 66 -15.91 11.72 -14.64
C GLU A 66 -16.98 10.62 -14.56
N ILE A 67 -18.25 11.00 -14.65
CA ILE A 67 -19.39 10.08 -14.62
C ILE A 67 -19.84 9.63 -16.01
N ALA A 68 -19.54 10.43 -17.03
CA ALA A 68 -19.74 10.15 -18.44
C ALA A 68 -18.70 10.97 -19.23
N PRO A 69 -18.41 10.63 -20.51
CA PRO A 69 -17.56 11.47 -21.35
C PRO A 69 -18.05 12.91 -21.29
N ASP A 70 -17.15 13.87 -21.03
CA ASP A 70 -17.43 15.31 -20.84
C ASP A 70 -18.20 15.74 -19.57
N GLN A 71 -18.64 14.79 -18.74
CA GLN A 71 -19.39 15.06 -17.52
C GLN A 71 -18.53 14.78 -16.28
N THR A 72 -17.92 15.83 -15.73
CA THR A 72 -17.11 15.74 -14.50
C THR A 72 -17.80 16.44 -13.33
N VAL A 73 -17.92 15.75 -12.19
CA VAL A 73 -18.45 16.31 -10.94
C VAL A 73 -17.29 16.64 -10.00
N PRO A 74 -17.23 17.85 -9.41
CA PRO A 74 -16.22 18.16 -8.41
C PRO A 74 -16.45 17.31 -7.16
N VAL A 75 -15.37 16.71 -6.66
CA VAL A 75 -15.32 15.99 -5.39
C VAL A 75 -14.44 16.80 -4.46
N THR A 76 -15.08 17.46 -3.49
CA THR A 76 -14.35 18.28 -2.53
C THR A 76 -13.66 17.41 -1.49
N ASP A 77 -12.54 17.88 -0.94
CA ASP A 77 -11.86 17.18 0.16
C ASP A 77 -12.74 17.11 1.42
N ASP A 78 -13.67 18.05 1.62
CA ASP A 78 -14.61 18.02 2.75
C ASP A 78 -15.72 16.98 2.56
N GLU A 79 -16.26 16.79 1.36
CA GLU A 79 -17.19 15.67 1.08
C GLU A 79 -16.51 14.31 1.32
N LEU A 80 -15.25 14.15 0.88
CA LEU A 80 -14.47 12.94 1.14
C LEU A 80 -14.20 12.72 2.65
N ARG A 81 -14.03 13.80 3.42
CA ARG A 81 -13.86 13.72 4.89
C ARG A 81 -15.16 13.42 5.62
N GLN A 82 -16.29 13.89 5.09
CA GLN A 82 -17.62 13.66 5.66
C GLN A 82 -18.14 12.26 5.38
N MET A 83 -17.58 11.53 4.40
CA MET A 83 -17.87 10.11 4.23
C MET A 83 -17.51 9.35 5.52
N PRO A 84 -18.50 8.83 6.26
CA PRO A 84 -18.23 8.12 7.50
C PRO A 84 -17.59 6.78 7.15
N LEU A 85 -16.27 6.70 7.22
CA LEU A 85 -15.58 5.42 7.24
C LEU A 85 -15.69 4.86 8.66
N PRO A 86 -16.38 3.72 8.88
CA PRO A 86 -16.46 3.09 10.20
C PRO A 86 -15.06 2.83 10.81
N THR A 87 -14.07 2.67 9.94
CA THR A 87 -12.66 2.40 10.24
C THR A 87 -11.79 3.67 10.39
N ALA A 88 -12.38 4.88 10.39
CA ALA A 88 -11.65 6.17 10.39
C ALA A 88 -10.55 6.30 11.46
N LYS A 89 -10.76 5.70 12.64
CA LYS A 89 -9.80 5.69 13.76
C LYS A 89 -9.54 4.29 14.31
N ALA A 90 -9.87 3.25 13.54
CA ALA A 90 -9.81 1.88 13.99
C ALA A 90 -9.13 0.96 12.98
N ILE A 91 -8.34 0.03 13.49
CA ILE A 91 -7.85 -1.15 12.79
C ILE A 91 -8.75 -2.30 13.25
N GLU A 92 -9.77 -2.61 12.47
CA GLU A 92 -10.76 -3.64 12.79
C GLU A 92 -10.30 -5.00 12.28
N ILE A 93 -10.01 -5.93 13.19
CA ILE A 93 -9.61 -7.29 12.80
C ILE A 93 -10.85 -8.05 12.35
N ALA A 94 -10.83 -8.51 11.10
CA ALA A 94 -11.90 -9.30 10.51
C ALA A 94 -11.71 -10.80 10.73
N ALA A 95 -10.46 -11.30 10.65
CA ALA A 95 -10.18 -12.72 10.76
C ALA A 95 -8.73 -13.01 11.16
N PHE A 96 -8.49 -14.20 11.70
CA PHE A 96 -7.15 -14.75 11.91
C PHE A 96 -6.91 -15.89 10.92
N VAL A 97 -5.82 -15.82 10.16
CA VAL A 97 -5.48 -16.78 9.11
C VAL A 97 -4.04 -17.27 9.27
N ASP A 98 -3.68 -18.34 8.56
CA ASP A 98 -2.30 -18.80 8.50
C ASP A 98 -1.45 -17.85 7.65
N ALA A 99 -0.25 -17.53 8.11
CA ALA A 99 0.67 -16.63 7.40
C ALA A 99 0.92 -17.07 5.94
N GLY A 100 0.99 -18.39 5.71
CA GLY A 100 1.23 -18.96 4.37
C GLY A 100 0.08 -18.83 3.38
N THR A 101 -1.14 -18.47 3.83
CA THR A 101 -2.29 -18.25 2.93
C THR A 101 -2.30 -16.87 2.30
N VAL A 102 -1.47 -15.94 2.80
CA VAL A 102 -1.41 -14.57 2.31
C VAL A 102 -0.38 -14.50 1.19
N ASP A 103 -0.87 -14.28 -0.04
CA ASP A 103 0.00 -14.06 -1.20
C ASP A 103 0.85 -12.79 -0.99
N PRO A 104 2.19 -12.87 -1.04
CA PRO A 104 3.07 -11.72 -0.91
C PRO A 104 2.78 -10.58 -1.89
N VAL A 105 2.20 -10.85 -3.06
CA VAL A 105 1.82 -9.81 -4.04
C VAL A 105 0.82 -8.79 -3.47
N ARG A 106 0.08 -9.18 -2.43
CA ARG A 106 -0.89 -8.33 -1.74
C ARG A 106 -0.22 -7.35 -0.77
N ILE A 107 0.99 -7.63 -0.29
CA ILE A 107 1.63 -6.87 0.79
C ILE A 107 2.33 -5.62 0.23
N SER A 108 2.18 -4.49 0.92
CA SER A 108 2.78 -3.19 0.57
C SER A 108 3.50 -2.59 1.79
N ASP A 109 3.18 -1.34 2.16
CA ASP A 109 3.90 -0.58 3.19
C ASP A 109 3.77 -1.21 4.57
N SER A 110 4.85 -1.13 5.36
CA SER A 110 4.93 -1.71 6.70
C SER A 110 4.98 -0.63 7.78
N TYR A 111 4.24 -0.85 8.86
CA TYR A 111 4.18 0.04 10.01
C TYR A 111 4.28 -0.74 11.32
N TYR A 112 4.98 -0.17 12.30
CA TYR A 112 4.97 -0.68 13.67
C TYR A 112 3.80 -0.10 14.46
N LEU A 113 3.16 -0.95 15.25
CA LEU A 113 2.13 -0.55 16.20
C LEU A 113 2.71 -0.53 17.61
N ALA A 114 2.60 0.60 18.29
CA ALA A 114 2.95 0.73 19.70
C ALA A 114 1.69 0.91 20.53
N ALA A 115 1.61 0.26 21.70
CA ALA A 115 0.52 0.50 22.65
C ALA A 115 0.50 1.98 23.07
N ASP A 116 -0.69 2.59 23.13
CA ASP A 116 -0.85 3.96 23.56
C ASP A 116 -1.31 4.04 25.03
N GLY A 117 -0.38 4.32 25.93
CA GLY A 117 -0.63 4.46 27.36
C GLY A 117 -0.68 3.13 28.15
N GLN A 118 -0.81 3.25 29.48
CA GLN A 118 -0.74 2.11 30.39
C GLN A 118 -1.92 1.14 30.25
N VAL A 119 -3.11 1.66 29.96
CA VAL A 119 -4.34 0.86 29.79
C VAL A 119 -4.23 -0.09 28.60
N ALA A 120 -3.51 0.32 27.54
CA ALA A 120 -3.31 -0.50 26.35
C ALA A 120 -2.26 -1.62 26.54
N ALA A 121 -1.36 -1.51 27.52
CA ALA A 121 -0.18 -2.38 27.64
C ALA A 121 -0.54 -3.87 27.81
N LYS A 122 -1.50 -4.17 28.71
CA LYS A 122 -1.94 -5.55 28.98
C LYS A 122 -2.66 -6.19 27.79
N PRO A 123 -3.72 -5.59 27.20
CA PRO A 123 -4.39 -6.20 26.04
C PRO A 123 -3.49 -6.23 24.80
N TYR A 124 -2.62 -5.24 24.58
CA TYR A 124 -1.63 -5.27 23.50
C TYR A 124 -0.69 -6.48 23.64
N THR A 125 -0.17 -6.71 24.85
CA THR A 125 0.71 -7.86 25.13
C THR A 125 -0.03 -9.18 24.96
N LEU A 126 -1.31 -9.24 25.33
CA LEU A 126 -2.15 -10.43 25.15
C LEU A 126 -2.31 -10.76 23.67
N LEU A 127 -2.74 -9.79 22.85
CA LEU A 127 -2.88 -9.96 21.40
C LEU A 127 -1.55 -10.40 20.78
N ARG A 128 -0.46 -9.74 21.16
CA ARG A 128 0.89 -10.08 20.68
C ARG A 128 1.25 -11.54 20.96
N LYS A 129 1.09 -11.98 22.22
CA LYS A 129 1.39 -13.36 22.63
C LYS A 129 0.44 -14.37 21.99
N ALA A 130 -0.82 -14.02 21.77
CA ALA A 130 -1.80 -14.90 21.13
C ALA A 130 -1.43 -15.18 19.67
N LEU A 131 -1.09 -14.13 18.89
CA LEU A 131 -0.63 -14.28 17.51
C LEU A 131 0.69 -15.07 17.43
N GLU A 132 1.63 -14.79 18.32
CA GLU A 132 2.92 -15.48 18.39
C GLU A 132 2.77 -16.97 18.71
N ARG A 133 1.91 -17.34 19.67
CA ARG A 133 1.68 -18.74 20.06
C ARG A 133 0.91 -19.55 19.01
N SER A 134 0.00 -18.91 18.30
CA SER A 134 -0.85 -19.57 17.31
C SER A 134 -0.22 -19.62 15.92
N SER A 135 0.92 -18.94 15.70
CA SER A 135 1.54 -18.74 14.38
C SER A 135 0.56 -18.19 13.33
N LYS A 136 -0.46 -17.45 13.78
CA LYS A 136 -1.47 -16.82 12.93
C LYS A 136 -1.12 -15.37 12.65
N VAL A 137 -1.72 -14.84 11.60
CA VAL A 137 -1.75 -13.42 11.27
C VAL A 137 -3.20 -12.95 11.26
N ALA A 138 -3.43 -11.67 11.56
CA ALA A 138 -4.75 -11.08 11.54
C ALA A 138 -4.96 -10.27 10.25
N VAL A 139 -6.05 -10.51 9.54
CA VAL A 139 -6.52 -9.65 8.45
C VAL A 139 -7.43 -8.59 9.06
N ALA A 140 -7.20 -7.34 8.72
CA ALA A 140 -7.90 -6.19 9.27
C ALA A 140 -8.35 -5.21 8.19
N LYS A 141 -9.28 -4.34 8.54
CA LYS A 141 -9.66 -3.16 7.77
C LYS A 141 -9.27 -1.91 8.53
N PHE A 142 -8.77 -0.90 7.84
CA PHE A 142 -8.42 0.38 8.46
C PHE A 142 -8.55 1.50 7.44
N ALA A 143 -8.85 2.71 7.91
CA ALA A 143 -8.84 3.90 7.06
C ALA A 143 -7.44 4.54 7.05
N TRP A 144 -6.93 4.84 5.86
CA TRP A 144 -5.67 5.54 5.68
C TRP A 144 -5.73 6.46 4.47
N HIS A 145 -5.36 7.73 4.64
CA HIS A 145 -5.50 8.78 3.60
C HIS A 145 -6.91 8.85 2.98
N GLY A 146 -7.96 8.77 3.81
CA GLY A 146 -9.35 8.95 3.36
C GLY A 146 -9.95 7.77 2.61
N ARG A 147 -9.31 6.58 2.64
CA ARG A 147 -9.88 5.35 2.06
C ARG A 147 -9.71 4.15 2.98
N GLU A 148 -10.67 3.24 2.95
CA GLU A 148 -10.55 1.94 3.61
C GLU A 148 -9.54 1.06 2.85
N ARG A 149 -8.66 0.40 3.61
CA ARG A 149 -7.65 -0.54 3.11
C ARG A 149 -7.73 -1.85 3.88
N LEU A 150 -7.28 -2.91 3.23
CA LEU A 150 -6.94 -4.15 3.93
C LEU A 150 -5.59 -4.01 4.63
N GLY A 151 -5.47 -4.65 5.78
CA GLY A 151 -4.26 -4.70 6.59
C GLY A 151 -3.92 -6.11 7.01
N LEU A 152 -2.62 -6.41 7.10
CA LEU A 152 -2.11 -7.64 7.70
C LEU A 152 -1.39 -7.31 9.00
N LEU A 153 -1.91 -7.81 10.11
CA LEU A 153 -1.27 -7.73 11.42
C LEU A 153 -0.48 -9.01 11.69
N ARG A 154 0.82 -8.86 11.94
CA ARG A 154 1.70 -9.97 12.30
C ARG A 154 2.72 -9.58 13.36
N ILE A 155 3.35 -10.58 13.96
CA ILE A 155 4.46 -10.35 14.90
C ILE A 155 5.79 -10.41 14.15
N LYS A 156 6.68 -9.49 14.48
CA LYS A 156 8.10 -9.53 14.09
C LYS A 156 8.92 -9.12 15.31
N GLU A 157 9.80 -9.99 15.79
CA GLU A 157 10.77 -9.68 16.87
C GLU A 157 10.10 -9.02 18.11
N GLY A 158 8.91 -9.48 18.49
CA GLY A 158 8.18 -8.92 19.64
C GLY A 158 7.45 -7.59 19.38
N ALA A 159 7.41 -7.09 18.15
CA ALA A 159 6.59 -5.96 17.74
C ALA A 159 5.37 -6.41 16.91
N LEU A 160 4.23 -5.71 17.09
CA LEU A 160 3.11 -5.80 16.16
C LEU A 160 3.43 -4.97 14.91
N VAL A 161 3.31 -5.60 13.75
CA VAL A 161 3.53 -4.98 12.45
C VAL A 161 2.24 -5.02 11.66
N LEU A 162 1.78 -3.85 11.22
CA LEU A 162 0.70 -3.69 10.27
C LEU A 162 1.31 -3.53 8.87
N HIS A 163 0.93 -4.40 7.94
CA HIS A 163 1.19 -4.20 6.52
C HIS A 163 -0.06 -3.69 5.84
N SER A 164 0.05 -2.64 5.02
CA SER A 164 -1.00 -2.34 4.05
C SER A 164 -1.11 -3.48 3.05
N MET A 165 -2.34 -3.86 2.71
CA MET A 165 -2.62 -4.85 1.69
C MET A 165 -3.44 -4.25 0.55
N LYS A 166 -3.18 -4.76 -0.65
CA LYS A 166 -3.98 -4.54 -1.85
C LYS A 166 -5.22 -5.43 -1.84
N TRP A 167 -6.34 -4.90 -2.27
CA TRP A 167 -7.54 -5.64 -2.56
C TRP A 167 -7.33 -6.60 -3.75
N PRO A 168 -8.08 -7.71 -3.84
CA PRO A 168 -7.95 -8.65 -4.95
C PRO A 168 -8.08 -8.01 -6.34
N ASP A 169 -8.97 -7.04 -6.49
CA ASP A 169 -9.23 -6.28 -7.73
C ASP A 169 -8.12 -5.29 -8.10
N GLU A 170 -7.30 -4.87 -7.14
CA GLU A 170 -6.11 -4.04 -7.39
C GLU A 170 -4.93 -4.86 -7.97
N ILE A 171 -5.05 -6.18 -8.01
CA ILE A 171 -4.00 -7.09 -8.48
C ILE A 171 -4.35 -7.57 -9.88
N ARG A 172 -3.47 -7.26 -10.84
CA ARG A 172 -3.62 -7.69 -12.23
C ARG A 172 -3.54 -9.22 -12.33
N ASP A 173 -4.42 -9.81 -13.14
CA ASP A 173 -4.41 -11.25 -13.40
C ASP A 173 -3.14 -11.66 -14.16
N PRO A 174 -2.30 -12.57 -13.60
CA PRO A 174 -1.11 -13.09 -14.28
C PRO A 174 -1.40 -13.74 -15.63
N ARG A 175 -2.63 -14.21 -15.88
CA ARG A 175 -3.04 -14.78 -17.17
C ARG A 175 -3.04 -13.76 -18.31
N SER A 176 -3.24 -12.48 -17.99
CA SER A 176 -3.13 -11.38 -18.95
C SER A 176 -1.68 -11.03 -19.29
N TRP A 177 -0.70 -11.56 -18.55
CA TRP A 177 0.70 -11.23 -18.72
C TRP A 177 1.29 -11.95 -19.95
N PRO A 178 2.06 -11.25 -20.81
CA PRO A 178 2.73 -11.88 -21.94
C PRO A 178 3.67 -13.00 -21.47
N ARG A 179 3.39 -14.24 -21.87
CA ARG A 179 4.31 -15.36 -21.60
C ARG A 179 5.49 -15.25 -22.53
N ALA A 180 6.71 -15.40 -21.99
CA ALA A 180 7.90 -15.56 -22.81
C ALA A 180 7.69 -16.77 -23.74
N ARG A 181 7.72 -16.53 -25.05
CA ARG A 181 7.66 -17.63 -26.04
C ARG A 181 8.93 -18.44 -25.86
N SER A 182 8.81 -19.69 -25.41
CA SER A 182 9.94 -20.61 -25.47
C SER A 182 10.28 -20.83 -26.94
N ARG A 183 11.48 -20.42 -27.37
CA ARG A 183 12.01 -20.87 -28.66
C ARG A 183 12.27 -22.36 -28.46
N SER A 184 11.35 -23.21 -28.90
CA SER A 184 11.61 -24.64 -29.05
C SER A 184 12.87 -24.78 -29.91
N ALA A 185 13.91 -25.38 -29.33
CA ALA A 185 15.15 -25.65 -30.03
C ALA A 185 14.83 -26.33 -31.37
N ARG A 186 15.17 -25.66 -32.48
CA ARG A 186 15.17 -26.32 -33.79
C ARG A 186 16.07 -27.54 -33.64
N ARG A 187 15.46 -28.73 -33.72
CA ARG A 187 16.19 -29.99 -33.94
C ARG A 187 17.09 -29.73 -35.15
N ARG A 188 18.41 -29.63 -34.92
CA ARG A 188 19.39 -29.77 -36.00
C ARG A 188 19.17 -31.18 -36.54
N SER A 189 18.67 -31.27 -37.76
CA SER A 189 18.61 -32.53 -38.49
C SER A 189 20.03 -33.08 -38.58
N ASP A 190 20.23 -34.30 -38.07
CA ASP A 190 21.39 -35.12 -38.37
C ASP A 190 21.55 -35.21 -39.89
N LYS A 191 22.54 -34.51 -40.43
CA LYS A 191 23.09 -34.86 -41.74
C LYS A 191 24.16 -35.93 -41.49
N PRO A 192 24.01 -37.16 -42.02
CA PRO A 192 25.05 -38.15 -41.91
C PRO A 192 26.31 -37.65 -42.63
N CYS A 193 27.43 -37.68 -41.90
CA CYS A 193 28.74 -37.31 -42.39
C CYS A 193 29.20 -38.35 -43.43
N SER A 194 29.01 -38.06 -44.72
CA SER A 194 29.56 -38.90 -45.80
C SER A 194 31.01 -38.49 -46.08
N TRP A 195 31.95 -39.08 -45.34
CA TRP A 195 33.35 -39.14 -45.78
C TRP A 195 33.45 -40.14 -46.94
N ARG A 196 33.51 -39.65 -48.18
CA ARG A 196 34.04 -40.43 -49.31
C ARG A 196 35.53 -40.16 -49.43
N ARG A 197 36.30 -41.25 -49.33
CA ARG A 197 37.70 -41.34 -49.74
C ARG A 197 37.80 -41.14 -51.26
N GLY A 198 38.86 -40.47 -51.67
CA GLY A 198 39.33 -40.33 -53.05
C GLY A 198 40.67 -39.65 -52.98
#